data_AF-A0A9P9YL01-F1
#
_entry.id   AF-A0A9P9YL01-F1
#
_cell.length_a   1.000
_cell.length_b   1.000
_cell.length_c   1.000
_cell.angle_alpha   90.00
_cell.angle_beta   90.00
_cell.angle_gamma   90.00
#
_symmetry.space_group_name_H-M   'P 1'
#
loop_
_entity.id
_entity.type
_entity.pdbx_description
1 polymer ?
#
loop_
_entity_poly.entity_id
_entity_poly.type
_entity_poly.pdbx_seq_one_letter_code
_entity_poly.pdbx_strand_id
1 'polypeptide(L)'
;MHKLRTLAPKKLQGVYKFVAVVVNDECKVVVHADDLLRLPKNLPTESVHDLKERCRAVVDSGFMVFYDHLQLIQKSKDENEARNIREEIRNKLESLVNLKMSTIVEEIDQLCGPASKGETANKSLYREIAQLRVEKKHMESKFFNIKKEHCDQLNQLRSEYEANLADELAARDHIIGELKKSLRRSEAVVEEQSQRLAENSVTLANEDGTIGELRTELGKLKSVNLRMHQRLKDADVGLDKARHSTEKHLAQITYLEDELKEARELIVNLQQRPDVMDKGVMEKDLVIADLKLQMRNLEEHKNCLNMQVNNALKQHADFDEINGKYRNAMMQISELKEALKIKSNELETQSEVEDQLKKEMAKLREKIKLDQQMLTARSDLIKSLQKTEQESRAKLEKMYCQVGETNTLISQVNNELASKEEDSRNLIGTLTFKQMEVRRLEHVIQLLKEQNTRITMVRAEQEERNVTMQEEIKRLTQTLREYAKIITGNNGQPFFEVLPDGEVQGNRSSGHRDREETPISKDTTSAQEVSPPHGRFFEPLQHQLLQHQPSVNVQPSIRHSHRPHLHHHRNYHHQAHQNCIHCVPSFQLRRHQHSRDHR
;
A
#
# COMPACT_ATOMS: atom_id res chain seq x y z
N MET A 1 13.61 -9.50 57.35
CA MET A 1 14.75 -8.57 57.15
C MET A 1 14.32 -7.45 56.21
N HIS A 2 14.74 -6.21 56.47
CA HIS A 2 14.90 -5.03 55.58
C HIS A 2 14.15 -4.98 54.22
N LYS A 3 13.47 -3.88 53.82
CA LYS A 3 13.27 -2.53 54.39
C LYS A 3 11.91 -1.97 53.90
N LEU A 4 11.18 -1.27 54.77
CA LEU A 4 10.26 -0.20 54.37
C LEU A 4 10.66 1.07 55.13
N ARG A 5 10.81 2.18 54.40
CA ARG A 5 11.03 3.55 54.91
C ARG A 5 10.34 4.53 53.97
N THR A 6 10.22 5.78 54.41
CA THR A 6 9.78 6.95 53.61
C THR A 6 8.42 6.84 52.92
N LEU A 7 7.36 6.76 53.75
CA LEU A 7 6.40 7.88 53.78
C LEU A 7 6.27 8.32 55.25
N ALA A 8 6.19 9.63 55.48
CA ALA A 8 6.21 10.21 56.83
C ALA A 8 4.79 10.56 57.30
N PRO A 9 4.36 10.12 58.50
CA PRO A 9 3.15 10.65 59.10
C PRO A 9 3.41 12.07 59.62
N LYS A 10 2.63 13.05 59.17
CA LYS A 10 2.51 14.33 59.90
C LYS A 10 1.95 14.01 61.28
N LYS A 11 2.67 14.40 62.34
CA LYS A 11 2.20 14.29 63.72
C LYS A 11 0.99 15.19 63.95
N LEU A 12 -0.21 14.61 64.04
CA LEU A 12 -1.28 15.18 64.86
C LEU A 12 -1.06 14.67 66.29
N GLN A 13 -0.33 15.46 67.09
CA GLN A 13 0.10 15.07 68.43
C GLN A 13 -0.84 15.67 69.49
N GLY A 14 -2.00 15.03 69.67
CA GLY A 14 -2.98 15.35 70.71
C GLY A 14 -3.55 14.07 71.33
N VAL A 15 -3.71 14.06 72.66
CA VAL A 15 -4.39 12.98 73.40
C VAL A 15 -5.67 13.57 73.98
N TYR A 16 -6.81 13.12 73.46
CA TYR A 16 -8.13 13.57 73.89
C TYR A 16 -8.72 12.55 74.88
N LYS A 17 -9.37 13.04 75.94
CA LYS A 17 -10.08 12.22 76.92
C LYS A 17 -11.30 13.00 77.41
N PHE A 18 -12.45 12.34 77.45
CA PHE A 18 -13.70 12.93 77.94
C PHE A 18 -13.79 12.83 79.47
N VAL A 19 -14.46 13.82 80.05
CA VAL A 19 -14.70 13.93 81.50
C VAL A 19 -16.16 14.31 81.67
N ALA A 20 -16.91 13.54 82.47
CA ALA A 20 -18.29 13.88 82.78
C ALA A 20 -18.31 15.08 83.74
N VAL A 21 -19.08 16.10 83.38
CA VAL A 21 -19.30 17.31 84.19
C VAL A 21 -20.76 17.33 84.62
N VAL A 22 -21.00 17.55 85.91
CA VAL A 22 -22.34 17.77 86.45
C VAL A 22 -22.39 19.18 87.04
N VAL A 23 -23.49 19.89 86.76
CA VAL A 23 -23.78 21.22 87.33
C VAL A 23 -24.56 21.01 88.62
N ASN A 24 -24.15 21.64 89.72
CA ASN A 24 -24.92 21.66 90.97
C ASN A 24 -25.88 22.87 91.04
N ASP A 25 -26.74 22.88 92.05
CA ASP A 25 -27.75 23.94 92.28
C ASP A 25 -27.15 25.34 92.55
N GLU A 26 -25.82 25.44 92.73
CA GLU A 26 -25.08 26.70 92.85
C GLU A 26 -24.43 27.14 91.52
N CYS A 27 -24.79 26.51 90.40
CA CYS A 27 -24.19 26.69 89.07
C CYS A 27 -22.67 26.41 89.01
N LYS A 28 -22.14 25.57 89.91
CA LYS A 28 -20.73 25.18 89.92
C LYS A 28 -20.53 23.86 89.14
N VAL A 29 -19.45 23.82 88.36
CA VAL A 29 -18.95 22.61 87.70
C VAL A 29 -18.31 21.71 88.75
N VAL A 30 -18.88 20.53 88.98
CA VAL A 30 -18.35 19.53 89.90
C VAL A 30 -17.81 18.33 89.10
N VAL A 31 -16.60 17.88 89.47
CA VAL A 31 -15.89 16.74 88.86
C VAL A 31 -15.54 15.74 89.95
N HIS A 32 -15.63 14.44 89.66
CA HIS A 32 -15.33 13.38 90.62
C HIS A 32 -13.86 13.42 91.08
N ALA A 33 -13.61 13.11 92.36
CA ALA A 33 -12.29 13.26 92.98
C ALA A 33 -11.16 12.48 92.26
N ASP A 34 -11.47 11.29 91.74
CA ASP A 34 -10.52 10.42 91.04
C ASP A 34 -10.14 10.91 89.63
N ASP A 35 -11.00 11.71 88.99
CA ASP A 35 -10.71 12.34 87.69
C ASP A 35 -10.01 13.69 87.86
N LEU A 36 -10.20 14.40 88.98
CA LEU A 36 -9.42 15.60 89.33
C LEU A 36 -7.91 15.32 89.40
N LEU A 37 -7.50 14.13 89.86
CA LEU A 37 -6.09 13.69 89.86
C LEU A 37 -5.54 13.35 88.45
N ARG A 38 -6.40 13.31 87.42
CA ARG A 38 -6.06 12.88 86.05
C ARG A 38 -6.34 13.94 84.98
N LEU A 39 -6.87 15.11 85.37
CA LEU A 39 -7.04 16.25 84.50
C LEU A 39 -5.69 16.91 84.16
N PRO A 40 -5.51 17.48 82.96
CA PRO A 40 -4.41 18.40 82.68
C PRO A 40 -4.47 19.59 83.65
N LYS A 41 -3.35 19.95 84.29
CA LYS A 41 -3.30 21.04 85.27
C LYS A 41 -3.80 22.38 84.73
N ASN A 42 -3.67 22.60 83.42
CA ASN A 42 -4.33 23.65 82.66
C ASN A 42 -5.06 23.00 81.48
N LEU A 43 -6.33 23.36 81.25
CA LEU A 43 -7.01 23.09 79.98
C LEU A 43 -6.44 24.00 78.87
N PRO A 44 -6.58 23.67 77.58
CA PRO A 44 -6.16 24.54 76.49
C PRO A 44 -6.89 25.89 76.55
N THR A 45 -6.15 26.97 76.81
CA THR A 45 -6.72 28.30 77.07
C THR A 45 -7.60 28.78 75.93
N GLU A 46 -7.21 28.48 74.68
CA GLU A 46 -7.94 28.82 73.45
C GLU A 46 -9.31 28.15 73.39
N SER A 47 -9.39 26.83 73.62
CA SER A 47 -10.67 26.09 73.61
C SER A 47 -11.59 26.47 74.77
N VAL A 48 -11.02 26.81 75.94
CA VAL A 48 -11.78 27.35 77.06
C VAL A 48 -12.27 28.78 76.79
N HIS A 49 -11.50 29.58 76.02
CA HIS A 49 -11.92 30.92 75.61
C HIS A 49 -13.08 30.85 74.62
N ASP A 50 -12.98 30.02 73.57
CA ASP A 50 -14.03 29.81 72.57
C ASP A 50 -15.36 29.37 73.22
N LEU A 51 -15.34 28.32 74.06
CA LEU A 51 -16.54 27.89 74.78
C LEU A 51 -17.11 28.99 75.68
N LYS A 52 -16.24 29.77 76.35
CA LYS A 52 -16.65 30.88 77.21
C LYS A 52 -17.25 32.06 76.43
N GLU A 53 -16.74 32.36 75.23
CA GLU A 53 -17.31 33.37 74.34
C GLU A 53 -18.65 32.92 73.76
N ARG A 54 -18.77 31.66 73.34
CA ARG A 54 -20.06 31.10 72.90
C ARG A 54 -21.11 31.14 74.00
N CYS A 55 -20.80 30.64 75.20
CA CYS A 55 -21.71 30.70 76.34
C CYS A 55 -22.08 32.15 76.73
N ARG A 56 -21.11 33.09 76.67
CA ARG A 56 -21.37 34.52 76.87
C ARG A 56 -22.33 35.07 75.81
N ALA A 57 -22.13 34.75 74.53
CA ALA A 57 -23.03 35.19 73.46
C ALA A 57 -24.48 34.65 73.61
N VAL A 58 -24.67 33.48 74.24
CA VAL A 58 -26.01 33.01 74.64
C VAL A 58 -26.62 33.90 75.72
N VAL A 59 -25.86 34.21 76.77
CA VAL A 59 -26.31 35.09 77.88
C VAL A 59 -26.60 36.50 77.38
N ASP A 60 -25.73 37.08 76.56
CA ASP A 60 -25.91 38.41 75.96
C ASP A 60 -27.15 38.45 75.04
N SER A 61 -27.43 37.37 74.30
CA SER A 61 -28.68 37.22 73.53
C SER A 61 -29.92 37.25 74.43
N GLY A 62 -29.85 36.64 75.61
CA GLY A 62 -30.91 36.67 76.61
C GLY A 62 -31.13 38.08 77.19
N PHE A 63 -30.05 38.80 77.50
CA PHE A 63 -30.17 40.19 77.96
C PHE A 63 -30.83 41.10 76.93
N MET A 64 -30.53 40.95 75.64
CA MET A 64 -31.21 41.71 74.58
C MET A 64 -32.73 41.49 74.59
N VAL A 65 -33.18 40.23 74.60
CA VAL A 65 -34.61 39.89 74.66
C VAL A 65 -35.29 40.46 75.92
N PHE A 66 -34.58 40.47 77.06
CA PHE A 66 -35.08 41.12 78.28
C PHE A 66 -35.21 42.64 78.12
N TYR A 67 -34.19 43.33 77.59
CA TYR A 67 -34.23 44.78 77.36
C TYR A 67 -35.33 45.22 76.40
N ASP A 68 -35.54 44.48 75.30
CA ASP A 68 -36.58 44.78 74.30
C ASP A 68 -37.99 44.80 74.93
N HIS A 69 -38.26 43.91 75.88
CA HIS A 69 -39.56 43.80 76.55
C HIS A 69 -39.63 44.55 77.89
N LEU A 70 -38.51 45.05 78.42
CA LEU A 70 -38.48 45.81 79.69
C LEU A 70 -39.37 47.05 79.65
N GLN A 71 -39.41 47.75 78.52
CA GLN A 71 -40.32 48.89 78.31
C GLN A 71 -41.80 48.49 78.25
N LEU A 72 -42.13 47.23 77.95
CA LEU A 72 -43.51 46.74 77.94
C LEU A 72 -43.99 46.49 79.38
N ILE A 73 -43.13 45.89 80.22
CA ILE A 73 -43.37 45.75 81.68
C ILE A 73 -43.52 47.13 82.33
N GLN A 74 -42.74 48.13 81.92
CA GLN A 74 -42.83 49.50 82.46
C GLN A 74 -44.07 50.29 81.99
N LYS A 75 -44.82 49.79 81.00
CA LYS A 75 -45.98 50.48 80.39
C LYS A 75 -47.30 49.71 80.55
N SER A 76 -47.29 48.55 81.22
CA SER A 76 -48.50 47.82 81.58
C SER A 76 -49.37 48.61 82.56
N LYS A 77 -50.69 48.51 82.40
CA LYS A 77 -51.70 49.27 83.14
C LYS A 77 -52.03 48.66 84.50
N ASP A 78 -51.82 47.37 84.66
CA ASP A 78 -51.99 46.65 85.93
C ASP A 78 -50.92 45.54 86.12
N GLU A 79 -50.82 45.06 87.35
CA GLU A 79 -49.79 44.10 87.76
C GLU A 79 -50.03 42.68 87.19
N ASN A 80 -51.24 42.35 86.73
CA ASN A 80 -51.50 41.08 86.03
C ASN A 80 -51.04 41.16 84.57
N GLU A 81 -51.25 42.28 83.88
CA GLU A 81 -50.64 42.56 82.58
C GLU A 81 -49.09 42.53 82.68
N ALA A 82 -48.53 43.21 83.69
CA ALA A 82 -47.10 43.16 83.99
C ALA A 82 -46.60 41.72 84.23
N ARG A 83 -47.34 40.93 85.00
CA ARG A 83 -47.04 39.52 85.29
C ARG A 83 -47.10 38.65 84.05
N ASN A 84 -48.11 38.80 83.21
CA ASN A 84 -48.25 38.02 81.97
C ASN A 84 -47.10 38.31 80.99
N ILE A 85 -46.69 39.58 80.87
CA ILE A 85 -45.53 39.97 80.05
C ILE A 85 -44.24 39.34 80.63
N ARG A 86 -44.03 39.37 81.94
CA ARG A 86 -42.87 38.71 82.59
C ARG A 86 -42.87 37.18 82.39
N GLU A 87 -44.04 36.55 82.40
CA GLU A 87 -44.22 35.12 82.14
C GLU A 87 -43.84 34.77 80.69
N GLU A 88 -44.32 35.56 79.72
CA GLU A 88 -44.00 35.40 78.30
C GLU A 88 -42.50 35.58 78.02
N ILE A 89 -41.88 36.60 78.63
CA ILE A 89 -40.42 36.83 78.55
C ILE A 89 -39.67 35.64 79.14
N ARG A 90 -40.04 35.12 80.32
CA ARG A 90 -39.35 33.96 80.91
C ARG A 90 -39.38 32.76 79.96
N ASN A 91 -40.54 32.45 79.40
CA ASN A 91 -40.71 31.32 78.48
C ASN A 91 -39.92 31.53 77.16
N LYS A 92 -39.82 32.78 76.66
CA LYS A 92 -38.95 33.17 75.52
C LYS A 92 -37.46 33.02 75.84
N LEU A 93 -37.02 33.43 77.04
CA LEU A 93 -35.63 33.31 77.48
C LEU A 93 -35.23 31.85 77.70
N GLU A 94 -36.08 31.07 78.35
CA GLU A 94 -35.87 29.65 78.62
C GLU A 94 -35.73 28.85 77.31
N SER A 95 -36.65 29.05 76.36
CA SER A 95 -36.56 28.41 75.04
C SER A 95 -35.34 28.86 74.22
N LEU A 96 -34.96 30.14 74.26
CA LEU A 96 -33.75 30.65 73.59
C LEU A 96 -32.45 30.07 74.16
N VAL A 97 -32.33 30.03 75.50
CA VAL A 97 -31.16 29.50 76.19
C VAL A 97 -31.06 27.99 75.98
N ASN A 98 -32.15 27.25 76.17
CA ASN A 98 -32.17 25.80 75.96
C ASN A 98 -31.81 25.43 74.51
N LEU A 99 -32.36 26.14 73.51
CA LEU A 99 -32.02 25.91 72.10
C LEU A 99 -30.52 26.15 71.84
N LYS A 100 -30.00 27.34 72.15
CA LYS A 100 -28.59 27.67 71.85
C LYS A 100 -27.60 26.81 72.64
N MET A 101 -27.91 26.48 73.90
CA MET A 101 -27.05 25.61 74.70
C MET A 101 -27.07 24.16 74.18
N SER A 102 -28.22 23.68 73.71
CA SER A 102 -28.31 22.37 73.04
C SER A 102 -27.46 22.33 71.76
N THR A 103 -27.50 23.38 70.93
CA THR A 103 -26.64 23.46 69.74
C THR A 103 -25.15 23.44 70.10
N ILE A 104 -24.72 24.14 71.16
CA ILE A 104 -23.33 24.06 71.64
C ILE A 104 -22.95 22.64 72.08
N VAL A 105 -23.86 21.91 72.74
CA VAL A 105 -23.64 20.51 73.13
C VAL A 105 -23.60 19.59 71.90
N GLU A 106 -24.50 19.76 70.92
CA GLU A 106 -24.51 19.00 69.67
C GLU A 106 -23.25 19.22 68.81
N GLU A 107 -22.72 20.45 68.76
CA GLU A 107 -21.43 20.75 68.12
C GLU A 107 -20.26 20.09 68.86
N ILE A 108 -20.26 20.11 70.19
CA ILE A 108 -19.28 19.40 71.01
C ILE A 108 -19.36 17.89 70.74
N ASP A 109 -20.56 17.29 70.75
CA ASP A 109 -20.76 15.85 70.51
C ASP A 109 -20.45 15.42 69.07
N GLN A 110 -20.55 16.31 68.07
CA GLN A 110 -20.04 16.03 66.73
C GLN A 110 -18.49 15.99 66.66
N LEU A 111 -17.82 16.80 67.49
CA LEU A 111 -16.35 16.86 67.57
C LEU A 111 -15.75 15.83 68.55
N CYS A 112 -16.52 15.41 69.56
CA CYS A 112 -16.09 14.60 70.69
C CYS A 112 -16.75 13.22 70.75
N GLY A 113 -17.87 13.01 70.06
CA GLY A 113 -18.60 11.75 70.09
C GLY A 113 -17.75 10.56 69.60
N PRO A 114 -17.97 9.35 70.14
CA PRO A 114 -17.29 8.16 69.67
C PRO A 114 -17.68 7.92 68.20
N ALA A 115 -16.73 8.18 67.29
CA ALA A 115 -16.96 8.18 65.84
C ALA A 115 -17.85 7.00 65.41
N SER A 116 -19.01 7.33 64.83
CA SER A 116 -20.02 6.36 64.47
C SER A 116 -19.46 5.33 63.47
N LYS A 117 -20.05 4.12 63.46
CA LYS A 117 -19.44 2.89 62.90
C LYS A 117 -19.39 2.83 61.35
N GLY A 118 -19.12 3.95 60.68
CA GLY A 118 -18.65 3.94 59.28
C GLY A 118 -17.32 3.21 59.16
N GLU A 119 -17.05 2.60 58.00
CA GLU A 119 -15.76 1.95 57.76
C GLU A 119 -14.64 3.00 57.77
N THR A 120 -13.78 2.96 58.80
CA THR A 120 -12.57 3.80 58.90
C THR A 120 -11.85 3.84 57.56
N ALA A 121 -11.69 5.02 56.93
CA ALA A 121 -11.38 5.15 55.50
C ALA A 121 -10.23 4.26 54.99
N ASN A 122 -9.21 4.04 55.81
CA ASN A 122 -8.11 3.10 55.54
C ASN A 122 -8.58 1.68 55.15
N LYS A 123 -9.65 1.14 55.76
CA LYS A 123 -10.22 -0.17 55.43
C LYS A 123 -10.82 -0.19 54.03
N SER A 124 -11.49 0.89 53.61
CA SER A 124 -12.01 1.03 52.25
C SER A 124 -10.85 1.05 51.25
N LEU A 125 -9.84 1.90 51.50
CA LEU A 125 -8.62 1.98 50.68
C LEU A 125 -7.88 0.62 50.59
N TYR A 126 -7.80 -0.16 51.67
CA TYR A 126 -7.20 -1.49 51.61
C TYR A 126 -8.05 -2.50 50.81
N ARG A 127 -9.38 -2.41 50.83
CA ARG A 127 -10.28 -3.22 49.99
C ARG A 127 -10.12 -2.85 48.51
N GLU A 128 -10.09 -1.56 48.21
CA GLU A 128 -9.86 -1.01 46.86
C GLU A 128 -8.49 -1.41 46.30
N ILE A 129 -7.41 -1.25 47.07
CA ILE A 129 -6.06 -1.69 46.69
C ILE A 129 -6.00 -3.22 46.45
N ALA A 130 -6.78 -4.02 47.19
CA ALA A 130 -6.88 -5.46 46.94
C ALA A 130 -7.63 -5.75 45.63
N GLN A 131 -8.73 -5.05 45.36
CA GLN A 131 -9.51 -5.17 44.13
C GLN A 131 -8.68 -4.77 42.89
N LEU A 132 -8.00 -3.63 42.92
CA LEU A 132 -7.11 -3.15 41.85
C LEU A 132 -5.96 -4.13 41.56
N ARG A 133 -5.47 -4.87 42.58
CA ARG A 133 -4.45 -5.94 42.37
C ARG A 133 -5.03 -7.17 41.66
N VAL A 134 -6.28 -7.54 41.96
CA VAL A 134 -6.97 -8.65 41.26
C VAL A 134 -7.28 -8.25 39.82
N GLU A 135 -7.80 -7.04 39.61
CA GLU A 135 -8.09 -6.49 38.28
C GLU A 135 -6.83 -6.36 37.43
N LYS A 136 -5.74 -5.81 37.98
CA LYS A 136 -4.43 -5.78 37.33
C LYS A 136 -4.01 -7.19 36.86
N LYS A 137 -4.03 -8.18 37.76
CA LYS A 137 -3.64 -9.57 37.42
C LYS A 137 -4.54 -10.18 36.33
N HIS A 138 -5.83 -9.86 36.36
CA HIS A 138 -6.79 -10.28 35.33
C HIS A 138 -6.48 -9.65 33.96
N MET A 139 -6.15 -8.35 33.93
CA MET A 139 -5.75 -7.65 32.71
C MET A 139 -4.38 -8.09 32.18
N GLU A 140 -3.40 -8.37 33.06
CA GLU A 140 -2.12 -8.98 32.68
C GLU A 140 -2.33 -10.36 32.04
N SER A 141 -3.22 -11.19 32.59
CA SER A 141 -3.57 -12.49 32.01
C SER A 141 -4.30 -12.37 30.67
N LYS A 142 -5.22 -11.40 30.53
CA LYS A 142 -5.90 -11.11 29.24
C LYS A 142 -4.88 -10.67 28.18
N PHE A 143 -3.99 -9.74 28.53
CA PHE A 143 -2.93 -9.27 27.63
C PHE A 143 -2.01 -10.40 27.20
N PHE A 144 -1.60 -11.29 28.11
CA PHE A 144 -0.77 -12.45 27.76
C PHE A 144 -1.49 -13.41 26.80
N ASN A 145 -2.77 -13.70 27.03
CA ASN A 145 -3.56 -14.56 26.17
C ASN A 145 -3.73 -13.96 24.77
N ILE A 146 -4.12 -12.68 24.66
CA ILE A 146 -4.26 -11.97 23.38
C ILE A 146 -2.92 -11.91 22.63
N LYS A 147 -1.82 -11.66 23.34
CA LYS A 147 -0.48 -11.66 22.74
C LYS A 147 -0.09 -13.05 22.22
N LYS A 148 -0.40 -14.12 22.96
CA LYS A 148 -0.19 -15.49 22.50
C LYS A 148 -1.01 -15.78 21.24
N GLU A 149 -2.31 -15.51 21.28
CA GLU A 149 -3.22 -15.74 20.15
C GLU A 149 -2.77 -14.99 18.89
N HIS A 150 -2.39 -13.72 19.01
CA HIS A 150 -1.83 -12.95 17.90
C HIS A 150 -0.51 -13.54 17.35
N CYS A 151 0.37 -14.07 18.21
CA CYS A 151 1.57 -14.77 17.75
C CYS A 151 1.24 -16.09 17.05
N ASP A 152 0.28 -16.86 17.57
CA ASP A 152 -0.17 -18.13 16.97
C ASP A 152 -0.81 -17.89 15.60
N GLN A 153 -1.68 -16.87 15.46
CA GLN A 153 -2.28 -16.43 14.19
C GLN A 153 -1.22 -15.98 13.17
N LEU A 154 -0.21 -15.20 13.59
CA LEU A 154 0.84 -14.69 12.70
C LEU A 154 1.77 -15.83 12.23
N ASN A 155 2.06 -16.80 13.10
CA ASN A 155 2.77 -18.03 12.74
C ASN A 155 1.97 -18.89 11.76
N GLN A 156 0.66 -19.07 11.99
CA GLN A 156 -0.23 -19.79 11.08
C GLN A 156 -0.23 -19.13 9.69
N LEU A 157 -0.53 -17.83 9.62
CA LEU A 157 -0.57 -17.07 8.37
C LEU A 157 0.77 -17.13 7.61
N ARG A 158 1.90 -17.07 8.32
CA ARG A 158 3.22 -17.31 7.72
C ARG A 158 3.31 -18.71 7.10
N SER A 159 2.93 -19.76 7.83
CA SER A 159 3.01 -21.14 7.32
C SER A 159 2.09 -21.40 6.12
N GLU A 160 0.92 -20.75 6.09
CA GLU A 160 0.01 -20.79 4.93
C GLU A 160 0.62 -20.07 3.71
N TYR A 161 1.24 -18.90 3.90
CA TYR A 161 1.98 -18.22 2.81
C TYR A 161 3.20 -19.01 2.32
N GLU A 162 3.98 -19.63 3.23
CA GLU A 162 5.15 -20.45 2.88
C GLU A 162 4.73 -21.73 2.12
N ALA A 163 3.60 -22.35 2.49
CA ALA A 163 3.02 -23.49 1.77
C ALA A 163 2.48 -23.10 0.38
N ASN A 164 1.65 -22.05 0.29
CA ASN A 164 1.11 -21.56 -0.99
C ASN A 164 2.22 -21.19 -1.98
N LEU A 165 3.31 -20.58 -1.51
CA LEU A 165 4.47 -20.26 -2.34
C LEU A 165 5.22 -21.51 -2.82
N ALA A 166 5.31 -22.56 -2.00
CA ALA A 166 5.91 -23.83 -2.40
C ALA A 166 5.08 -24.53 -3.49
N ASP A 167 3.75 -24.53 -3.37
CA ASP A 167 2.84 -25.09 -4.37
C ASP A 167 2.87 -24.29 -5.69
N GLU A 168 2.91 -22.95 -5.64
CA GLU A 168 3.11 -22.12 -6.85
C GLU A 168 4.44 -22.40 -7.54
N LEU A 169 5.53 -22.58 -6.78
CA LEU A 169 6.85 -22.92 -7.33
C LEU A 169 6.83 -24.30 -7.99
N ALA A 170 6.27 -25.32 -7.33
CA ALA A 170 6.13 -26.67 -7.86
C ALA A 170 5.28 -26.70 -9.15
N ALA A 171 4.19 -25.95 -9.20
CA ALA A 171 3.35 -25.81 -10.39
C ALA A 171 4.11 -25.14 -11.55
N ARG A 172 4.91 -24.09 -11.27
CA ARG A 172 5.73 -23.40 -12.28
C ARG A 172 6.86 -24.30 -12.80
N ASP A 173 7.54 -25.05 -11.95
CA ASP A 173 8.58 -26.00 -12.36
C ASP A 173 8.01 -27.16 -13.19
N HIS A 174 6.80 -27.65 -12.87
CA HIS A 174 6.09 -28.62 -13.70
C HIS A 174 5.81 -28.08 -15.12
N ILE A 175 5.28 -26.85 -15.23
CA ILE A 175 5.02 -26.18 -16.51
C ILE A 175 6.33 -25.97 -17.30
N ILE A 176 7.40 -25.54 -16.64
CA ILE A 176 8.74 -25.41 -17.25
C ILE A 176 9.25 -26.76 -17.74
N GLY A 177 9.00 -27.84 -17.00
CA GLY A 177 9.30 -29.22 -17.40
C GLY A 177 8.60 -29.65 -18.68
N GLU A 178 7.28 -29.41 -18.79
CA GLU A 178 6.51 -29.74 -20.00
C GLU A 178 6.89 -28.86 -21.20
N LEU A 179 7.15 -27.56 -21.00
CA LEU A 179 7.67 -26.69 -22.05
C LEU A 179 9.03 -27.18 -22.57
N LYS A 180 9.96 -27.60 -21.69
CA LYS A 180 11.24 -28.22 -22.06
C LYS A 180 11.10 -29.59 -22.72
N LYS A 181 10.00 -30.32 -22.51
CA LYS A 181 9.66 -31.54 -23.28
C LYS A 181 9.01 -31.21 -24.63
N SER A 182 8.27 -30.11 -24.73
CA SER A 182 7.67 -29.65 -25.99
C SER A 182 8.72 -29.10 -26.96
N LEU A 183 9.62 -28.25 -26.44
CA LEU A 183 10.74 -27.69 -27.21
C LEU A 183 11.60 -28.78 -27.85
N ARG A 184 12.09 -29.75 -27.07
CA ARG A 184 12.89 -30.88 -27.59
C ARG A 184 12.17 -31.76 -28.61
N ARG A 185 10.84 -31.87 -28.54
CA ARG A 185 10.06 -32.54 -29.59
C ARG A 185 10.00 -31.71 -30.87
N SER A 186 9.90 -30.39 -30.77
CA SER A 186 9.94 -29.49 -31.92
C SER A 186 11.33 -29.46 -32.56
N GLU A 187 12.40 -29.42 -31.77
CA GLU A 187 13.79 -29.45 -32.23
C GLU A 187 14.09 -30.72 -33.05
N ALA A 188 13.74 -31.89 -32.51
CA ALA A 188 13.89 -33.17 -33.23
C ALA A 188 13.07 -33.27 -34.53
N VAL A 189 11.89 -32.63 -34.59
CA VAL A 189 11.07 -32.56 -35.82
C VAL A 189 11.68 -31.61 -36.86
N VAL A 190 12.34 -30.52 -36.44
CA VAL A 190 13.10 -29.64 -37.34
C VAL A 190 14.34 -30.36 -37.87
N GLU A 191 15.02 -31.16 -37.04
CA GLU A 191 16.16 -32.00 -37.45
C GLU A 191 15.75 -33.07 -38.47
N GLU A 192 14.67 -33.83 -38.22
CA GLU A 192 14.12 -34.80 -39.19
C GLU A 192 13.69 -34.13 -40.52
N GLN A 193 13.13 -32.92 -40.47
CA GLN A 193 12.80 -32.16 -41.69
C GLN A 193 14.04 -31.66 -42.43
N SER A 194 15.05 -31.18 -41.71
CA SER A 194 16.32 -30.72 -42.31
C SER A 194 17.06 -31.86 -42.99
N GLN A 195 17.08 -33.05 -42.39
CA GLN A 195 17.64 -34.25 -43.02
C GLN A 195 16.90 -34.63 -44.31
N ARG A 196 15.56 -34.71 -44.27
CA ARG A 196 14.75 -35.04 -45.46
C ARG A 196 14.89 -34.01 -46.59
N LEU A 197 15.08 -32.73 -46.26
CA LEU A 197 15.34 -31.70 -47.27
C LEU A 197 16.71 -31.89 -47.94
N ALA A 198 17.74 -32.32 -47.20
CA ALA A 198 19.03 -32.68 -47.77
C ALA A 198 18.94 -33.94 -48.65
N GLU A 199 18.26 -34.99 -48.19
CA GLU A 199 18.01 -36.23 -48.94
C GLU A 199 17.27 -35.96 -50.26
N ASN A 200 16.20 -35.15 -50.21
CA ASN A 200 15.47 -34.72 -51.41
C ASN A 200 16.35 -33.87 -52.34
N SER A 201 17.18 -32.97 -51.82
CA SER A 201 18.07 -32.13 -52.63
C SER A 201 19.15 -32.95 -53.35
N VAL A 202 19.66 -34.03 -52.74
CA VAL A 202 20.58 -34.98 -53.40
C VAL A 202 19.86 -35.77 -54.48
N THR A 203 18.62 -36.21 -54.21
CA THR A 203 17.81 -36.95 -55.19
C THR A 203 17.52 -36.11 -56.42
N LEU A 204 17.06 -34.86 -56.24
CA LEU A 204 16.82 -33.91 -57.33
C LEU A 204 18.09 -33.61 -58.15
N ALA A 205 19.26 -33.49 -57.52
CA ALA A 205 20.51 -33.27 -58.23
C ALA A 205 20.90 -34.47 -59.13
N ASN A 206 20.59 -35.70 -58.71
CA ASN A 206 20.79 -36.91 -59.52
C ASN A 206 19.78 -36.98 -60.68
N GLU A 207 18.53 -36.57 -60.45
CA GLU A 207 17.50 -36.47 -61.50
C GLU A 207 17.86 -35.42 -62.55
N ASP A 208 18.30 -34.21 -62.14
CA ASP A 208 18.78 -33.16 -63.06
C ASP A 208 20.01 -33.63 -63.87
N GLY A 209 20.93 -34.38 -63.24
CA GLY A 209 22.05 -35.04 -63.94
C GLY A 209 21.56 -36.01 -65.03
N THR A 210 20.62 -36.88 -64.69
CA THR A 210 20.00 -37.85 -65.61
C THR A 210 19.25 -37.15 -66.75
N ILE A 211 18.53 -36.07 -66.46
CA ILE A 211 17.87 -35.21 -67.45
C ILE A 211 18.91 -34.53 -68.36
N GLY A 212 20.06 -34.14 -67.81
CA GLY A 212 21.22 -33.66 -68.57
C GLY A 212 21.73 -34.69 -69.58
N GLU A 213 21.99 -35.92 -69.15
CA GLU A 213 22.44 -37.02 -70.00
C GLU A 213 21.43 -37.31 -71.13
N LEU A 214 20.15 -37.46 -70.78
CA LEU A 214 19.05 -37.68 -71.75
C LEU A 214 18.93 -36.54 -72.77
N ARG A 215 19.15 -35.28 -72.37
CA ARG A 215 19.21 -34.14 -73.30
C ARG A 215 20.40 -34.25 -74.27
N THR A 216 21.56 -34.77 -73.84
CA THR A 216 22.69 -34.99 -74.75
C THR A 216 22.43 -36.13 -75.74
N GLU A 217 21.83 -37.24 -75.31
CA GLU A 217 21.46 -38.35 -76.20
C GLU A 217 20.38 -37.94 -77.21
N LEU A 218 19.37 -37.17 -76.78
CA LEU A 218 18.39 -36.59 -77.69
C LEU A 218 19.07 -35.68 -78.75
N GLY A 219 20.10 -34.93 -78.36
CA GLY A 219 20.94 -34.15 -79.27
C GLY A 219 21.70 -35.02 -80.28
N LYS A 220 22.33 -36.11 -79.82
CA LYS A 220 23.01 -37.09 -80.70
C LYS A 220 22.04 -37.72 -81.69
N LEU A 221 20.91 -38.24 -81.21
CA LEU A 221 19.84 -38.83 -82.04
C LEU A 221 19.29 -37.85 -83.06
N LYS A 222 19.06 -36.58 -82.69
CA LYS A 222 18.62 -35.53 -83.63
C LYS A 222 19.66 -35.29 -84.74
N SER A 223 20.96 -35.34 -84.43
CA SER A 223 22.03 -35.22 -85.43
C SER A 223 22.12 -36.43 -86.38
N VAL A 224 21.86 -37.64 -85.87
CA VAL A 224 21.81 -38.88 -86.67
C VAL A 224 20.58 -38.86 -87.60
N ASN A 225 19.42 -38.46 -87.07
CA ASN A 225 18.18 -38.37 -87.85
C ASN A 225 18.29 -37.34 -88.99
N LEU A 226 18.91 -36.18 -88.74
CA LEU A 226 19.21 -35.19 -89.77
C LEU A 226 20.15 -35.76 -90.86
N ARG A 227 21.17 -36.55 -90.47
CA ARG A 227 22.08 -37.23 -91.40
C ARG A 227 21.37 -38.31 -92.22
N MET A 228 20.42 -39.04 -91.63
CA MET A 228 19.60 -40.01 -92.36
C MET A 228 18.67 -39.33 -93.37
N HIS A 229 18.02 -38.21 -92.98
CA HIS A 229 17.21 -37.42 -93.90
C HIS A 229 18.00 -36.90 -95.10
N GLN A 230 19.27 -36.48 -94.90
CA GLN A 230 20.12 -36.09 -96.02
C GLN A 230 20.45 -37.27 -96.93
N ARG A 231 20.90 -38.41 -96.36
CA ARG A 231 21.19 -39.63 -97.14
C ARG A 231 19.98 -40.15 -97.92
N LEU A 232 18.76 -39.95 -97.42
CA LEU A 232 17.52 -40.32 -98.10
C LEU A 232 17.30 -39.44 -99.34
N LYS A 233 17.41 -38.11 -99.20
CA LYS A 233 17.38 -37.18 -100.35
C LYS A 233 18.47 -37.47 -101.38
N ASP A 234 19.69 -37.79 -100.93
CA ASP A 234 20.80 -38.13 -101.81
C ASP A 234 20.51 -39.43 -102.60
N ALA A 235 19.80 -40.38 -101.98
CA ALA A 235 19.36 -41.62 -102.61
C ALA A 235 18.19 -41.41 -103.58
N ASP A 236 17.21 -40.56 -103.25
CA ASP A 236 16.10 -40.18 -104.15
C ASP A 236 16.65 -39.57 -105.46
N VAL A 237 17.59 -38.63 -105.34
CA VAL A 237 18.30 -38.02 -106.49
C VAL A 237 19.14 -39.05 -107.26
N GLY A 238 19.56 -40.15 -106.63
CA GLY A 238 20.19 -41.30 -107.29
C GLY A 238 19.19 -42.15 -108.07
N LEU A 239 18.03 -42.45 -107.47
CA LEU A 239 16.94 -43.20 -108.09
C LEU A 239 16.35 -42.47 -109.30
N ASP A 240 16.14 -41.15 -109.21
CA ASP A 240 15.67 -40.35 -110.34
C ASP A 240 16.64 -40.41 -111.52
N LYS A 241 17.95 -40.35 -111.28
CA LYS A 241 18.96 -40.50 -112.36
C LYS A 241 18.93 -41.89 -112.99
N ALA A 242 18.82 -42.94 -112.18
CA ALA A 242 18.70 -44.31 -112.67
C ALA A 242 17.41 -44.50 -113.49
N ARG A 243 16.30 -43.89 -113.05
CA ARG A 243 15.03 -43.87 -113.76
C ARG A 243 15.13 -43.17 -115.12
N HIS A 244 15.67 -41.95 -115.18
CA HIS A 244 15.87 -41.24 -116.45
C HIS A 244 16.78 -42.02 -117.42
N SER A 245 17.81 -42.72 -116.92
CA SER A 245 18.64 -43.60 -117.76
C SER A 245 17.85 -44.80 -118.27
N THR A 246 16.99 -45.40 -117.44
CA THR A 246 16.13 -46.53 -117.81
C THR A 246 15.07 -46.13 -118.84
N GLU A 247 14.43 -44.97 -118.68
CA GLU A 247 13.48 -44.39 -119.64
C GLU A 247 14.17 -44.07 -120.99
N LYS A 248 15.43 -43.60 -120.98
CA LYS A 248 16.25 -43.45 -122.19
C LYS A 248 16.55 -44.80 -122.86
N HIS A 249 16.91 -45.84 -122.10
CA HIS A 249 17.16 -47.17 -122.65
C HIS A 249 15.88 -47.80 -123.22
N LEU A 250 14.72 -47.61 -122.58
CA LEU A 250 13.41 -48.01 -123.10
C LEU A 250 13.11 -47.36 -124.45
N ALA A 251 13.26 -46.03 -124.56
CA ALA A 251 13.06 -45.33 -125.83
C ALA A 251 14.01 -45.83 -126.95
N GLN A 252 15.25 -46.20 -126.61
CA GLN A 252 16.19 -46.77 -127.56
C GLN A 252 15.85 -48.22 -127.94
N ILE A 253 15.25 -49.01 -127.05
CA ILE A 253 14.71 -50.34 -127.36
C ILE A 253 13.53 -50.19 -128.35
N THR A 254 12.57 -49.31 -128.07
CA THR A 254 11.40 -49.09 -128.95
C THR A 254 11.82 -48.68 -130.37
N TYR A 255 12.82 -47.80 -130.51
CA TYR A 255 13.38 -47.44 -131.81
C TYR A 255 13.94 -48.64 -132.59
N LEU A 256 14.67 -49.54 -131.92
CA LEU A 256 15.20 -50.77 -132.52
C LEU A 256 14.10 -51.81 -132.81
N GLU A 257 13.00 -51.81 -132.04
CA GLU A 257 11.82 -52.65 -132.30
C GLU A 257 11.07 -52.18 -133.57
N ASP A 258 10.99 -50.87 -133.81
CA ASP A 258 10.45 -50.30 -135.05
C ASP A 258 11.37 -50.56 -136.27
N GLU A 259 12.70 -50.40 -136.16
CA GLU A 259 13.63 -50.81 -137.24
C GLU A 259 13.50 -52.32 -137.56
N LEU A 260 13.37 -53.16 -136.54
CA LEU A 260 13.15 -54.61 -136.71
C LEU A 260 11.81 -54.92 -137.40
N LYS A 261 10.80 -54.07 -137.21
CA LYS A 261 9.49 -54.19 -137.85
C LYS A 261 9.57 -53.77 -139.33
N GLU A 262 10.23 -52.66 -139.66
CA GLU A 262 10.47 -52.27 -141.06
C GLU A 262 11.27 -53.35 -141.82
N ALA A 263 12.30 -53.93 -141.20
CA ALA A 263 13.04 -55.05 -141.77
C ALA A 263 12.16 -56.30 -142.05
N ARG A 264 11.15 -56.55 -141.21
CA ARG A 264 10.18 -57.64 -141.42
C ARG A 264 9.20 -57.32 -142.55
N GLU A 265 8.73 -56.07 -142.64
CA GLU A 265 7.86 -55.62 -143.74
C GLU A 265 8.59 -55.62 -145.10
N LEU A 266 9.91 -55.37 -145.12
CA LEU A 266 10.73 -55.52 -146.32
C LEU A 266 10.82 -56.97 -146.81
N ILE A 267 10.95 -57.95 -145.90
CA ILE A 267 11.00 -59.39 -146.22
C ILE A 267 9.67 -59.87 -146.82
N VAL A 268 8.53 -59.39 -146.30
CA VAL A 268 7.19 -59.77 -146.78
C VAL A 268 6.94 -59.34 -148.23
N ASN A 269 7.61 -58.29 -148.72
CA ASN A 269 7.40 -57.75 -150.06
C ASN A 269 8.20 -58.43 -151.19
N LEU A 270 9.04 -59.45 -150.89
CA LEU A 270 9.95 -60.07 -151.87
C LEU A 270 9.66 -61.53 -152.24
N GLN A 271 8.55 -62.11 -151.77
CA GLN A 271 8.20 -63.51 -152.08
C GLN A 271 6.72 -63.69 -152.47
N GLN A 272 6.43 -63.78 -153.78
CA GLN A 272 5.14 -64.23 -154.29
C GLN A 272 5.29 -65.27 -155.40
N ARG A 273 4.68 -66.45 -155.16
CA ARG A 273 4.37 -67.56 -156.09
C ARG A 273 5.55 -68.39 -156.67
N PRO A 274 5.29 -69.65 -157.10
CA PRO A 274 4.14 -70.53 -156.81
C PRO A 274 4.56 -71.96 -156.35
N ASP A 275 3.59 -72.89 -156.36
CA ASP A 275 3.75 -74.35 -156.52
C ASP A 275 4.32 -75.22 -155.36
N VAL A 276 3.93 -76.50 -155.20
CA VAL A 276 2.65 -77.20 -155.51
C VAL A 276 2.61 -78.52 -154.71
N MET A 277 1.43 -78.93 -154.20
CA MET A 277 1.19 -80.20 -153.43
C MET A 277 1.99 -80.33 -152.11
N ASP A 278 1.46 -80.90 -151.02
CA ASP A 278 0.89 -82.25 -150.93
C ASP A 278 -0.23 -82.35 -149.87
N LYS A 279 -1.18 -83.27 -150.12
CA LYS A 279 -2.45 -83.38 -149.40
C LYS A 279 -2.34 -84.02 -148.01
N GLY A 280 -1.24 -84.75 -147.75
CA GLY A 280 -0.95 -85.38 -146.45
C GLY A 280 -0.37 -84.44 -145.38
N VAL A 281 -0.01 -83.20 -145.74
CA VAL A 281 0.50 -82.20 -144.78
C VAL A 281 -0.65 -81.57 -143.98
N MET A 282 -1.80 -81.35 -144.64
CA MET A 282 -2.93 -80.59 -144.11
C MET A 282 -3.56 -81.19 -142.84
N GLU A 283 -3.55 -82.52 -142.69
CA GLU A 283 -4.02 -83.20 -141.47
C GLU A 283 -3.04 -83.04 -140.30
N LYS A 284 -1.74 -83.01 -140.56
CA LYS A 284 -0.71 -82.77 -139.54
C LYS A 284 -0.71 -81.30 -139.10
N ASP A 285 -0.91 -80.37 -140.04
CA ASP A 285 -1.05 -78.95 -139.70
C ASP A 285 -2.34 -78.65 -138.93
N LEU A 286 -3.43 -79.40 -139.14
CA LEU A 286 -4.62 -79.34 -138.27
C LEU A 286 -4.32 -79.78 -136.83
N VAL A 287 -3.60 -80.89 -136.64
CA VAL A 287 -3.17 -81.35 -135.30
C VAL A 287 -2.17 -80.37 -134.66
N ILE A 288 -1.25 -79.80 -135.44
CA ILE A 288 -0.30 -78.79 -134.95
C ILE A 288 -1.01 -77.46 -134.63
N ALA A 289 -2.06 -77.09 -135.37
CA ALA A 289 -2.88 -75.92 -135.09
C ALA A 289 -3.69 -76.11 -133.79
N ASP A 290 -4.30 -77.28 -133.58
CA ASP A 290 -5.03 -77.59 -132.35
C ASP A 290 -4.09 -77.64 -131.14
N LEU A 291 -2.93 -78.31 -131.23
CA LEU A 291 -1.93 -78.31 -130.16
C LEU A 291 -1.37 -76.90 -129.88
N LYS A 292 -1.22 -76.03 -130.90
CA LYS A 292 -0.86 -74.61 -130.71
C LYS A 292 -2.00 -73.81 -130.06
N LEU A 293 -3.26 -74.15 -130.32
CA LEU A 293 -4.42 -73.52 -129.69
C LEU A 293 -4.53 -73.95 -128.21
N GLN A 294 -4.37 -75.24 -127.92
CA GLN A 294 -4.28 -75.77 -126.56
C GLN A 294 -3.12 -75.14 -125.78
N MET A 295 -1.92 -75.05 -126.37
CA MET A 295 -0.77 -74.34 -125.78
C MET A 295 -1.08 -72.87 -125.48
N ARG A 296 -1.75 -72.15 -126.38
CA ARG A 296 -2.11 -70.73 -126.16
C ARG A 296 -3.14 -70.58 -125.06
N ASN A 297 -4.19 -71.41 -125.05
CA ASN A 297 -5.19 -71.44 -124.00
C ASN A 297 -4.57 -71.78 -122.63
N LEU A 298 -3.57 -72.66 -122.59
CA LEU A 298 -2.81 -72.98 -121.37
C LEU A 298 -1.92 -71.81 -120.91
N GLU A 299 -1.29 -71.08 -121.83
CA GLU A 299 -0.47 -69.90 -121.53
C GLU A 299 -1.35 -68.72 -121.06
N GLU A 300 -2.53 -68.51 -121.66
CA GLU A 300 -3.53 -67.53 -121.23
C GLU A 300 -4.12 -67.91 -119.85
N HIS A 301 -4.43 -69.19 -119.61
CA HIS A 301 -4.87 -69.70 -118.32
C HIS A 301 -3.78 -69.56 -117.23
N LYS A 302 -2.52 -69.86 -117.57
CA LYS A 302 -1.33 -69.63 -116.72
C LYS A 302 -1.15 -68.14 -116.38
N ASN A 303 -1.35 -67.24 -117.34
CA ASN A 303 -1.27 -65.79 -117.09
C ASN A 303 -2.44 -65.29 -116.24
N CYS A 304 -3.66 -65.81 -116.44
CA CYS A 304 -4.79 -65.57 -115.56
C CYS A 304 -4.53 -66.07 -114.13
N LEU A 305 -4.00 -67.28 -113.97
CA LEU A 305 -3.57 -67.83 -112.69
C LEU A 305 -2.45 -67.00 -112.04
N ASN A 306 -1.44 -66.55 -112.79
CA ASN A 306 -0.40 -65.66 -112.26
C ASN A 306 -0.97 -64.32 -111.78
N MET A 307 -1.96 -63.74 -112.49
CA MET A 307 -2.66 -62.55 -112.01
C MET A 307 -3.48 -62.84 -110.74
N GLN A 308 -4.17 -63.98 -110.66
CA GLN A 308 -4.90 -64.38 -109.46
C GLN A 308 -3.96 -64.60 -108.27
N VAL A 309 -2.83 -65.29 -108.46
CA VAL A 309 -1.79 -65.52 -107.44
C VAL A 309 -1.16 -64.20 -106.98
N ASN A 310 -0.78 -63.31 -107.91
CA ASN A 310 -0.22 -62.01 -107.55
C ASN A 310 -1.24 -61.11 -106.82
N ASN A 311 -2.51 -61.15 -107.21
CA ASN A 311 -3.58 -60.46 -106.49
C ASN A 311 -3.82 -61.05 -105.10
N ALA A 312 -3.80 -62.37 -104.95
CA ALA A 312 -3.93 -63.04 -103.65
C ALA A 312 -2.74 -62.76 -102.72
N LEU A 313 -1.51 -62.77 -103.24
CA LEU A 313 -0.30 -62.38 -102.51
C LEU A 313 -0.36 -60.92 -102.06
N LYS A 314 -0.84 -60.02 -102.93
CA LYS A 314 -1.05 -58.62 -102.56
C LYS A 314 -2.12 -58.47 -101.47
N GLN A 315 -3.27 -59.13 -101.62
CA GLN A 315 -4.33 -59.14 -100.60
C GLN A 315 -3.85 -59.68 -99.26
N HIS A 316 -2.94 -60.67 -99.26
CA HIS A 316 -2.32 -61.19 -98.03
C HIS A 316 -1.41 -60.14 -97.38
N ALA A 317 -0.58 -59.44 -98.17
CA ALA A 317 0.28 -58.36 -97.66
C ALA A 317 -0.55 -57.17 -97.11
N ASP A 318 -1.58 -56.74 -97.84
CA ASP A 318 -2.53 -55.71 -97.41
C ASP A 318 -3.23 -56.13 -96.10
N PHE A 319 -3.62 -57.41 -95.97
CA PHE A 319 -4.23 -57.97 -94.76
C PHE A 319 -3.25 -58.02 -93.58
N ASP A 320 -1.99 -58.42 -93.79
CA ASP A 320 -0.96 -58.43 -92.75
C ASP A 320 -0.63 -57.02 -92.25
N GLU A 321 -0.60 -56.01 -93.13
CA GLU A 321 -0.41 -54.62 -92.72
C GLU A 321 -1.60 -54.11 -91.88
N ILE A 322 -2.84 -54.44 -92.28
CA ILE A 322 -4.06 -54.11 -91.52
C ILE A 322 -4.06 -54.84 -90.17
N ASN A 323 -3.65 -56.10 -90.11
CA ASN A 323 -3.53 -56.89 -88.90
C ASN A 323 -2.46 -56.32 -87.95
N GLY A 324 -1.31 -55.86 -88.49
CA GLY A 324 -0.29 -55.13 -87.74
C GLY A 324 -0.81 -53.81 -87.14
N LYS A 325 -1.53 -53.01 -87.94
CA LYS A 325 -2.20 -51.77 -87.49
C LYS A 325 -3.23 -52.06 -86.39
N TYR A 326 -4.04 -53.11 -86.54
CA TYR A 326 -5.03 -53.54 -85.55
C TYR A 326 -4.38 -53.94 -84.22
N ARG A 327 -3.30 -54.73 -84.24
CA ARG A 327 -2.56 -55.10 -83.01
C ARG A 327 -1.97 -53.89 -82.30
N ASN A 328 -1.37 -52.95 -83.03
CA ASN A 328 -0.86 -51.69 -82.47
C ASN A 328 -1.97 -50.84 -81.84
N ALA A 329 -3.13 -50.72 -82.50
CA ALA A 329 -4.29 -50.01 -81.93
C ALA A 329 -4.81 -50.70 -80.65
N MET A 330 -4.86 -52.03 -80.63
CA MET A 330 -5.29 -52.80 -79.44
C MET A 330 -4.32 -52.66 -78.26
N MET A 331 -3.01 -52.54 -78.54
CA MET A 331 -1.99 -52.25 -77.54
C MET A 331 -2.16 -50.85 -76.95
N GLN A 332 -2.31 -49.82 -77.80
CA GLN A 332 -2.57 -48.44 -77.37
C GLN A 332 -3.87 -48.30 -76.56
N ILE A 333 -4.95 -49.00 -76.95
CA ILE A 333 -6.21 -49.05 -76.19
C ILE A 333 -5.98 -49.67 -74.80
N SER A 334 -5.11 -50.66 -74.68
CA SER A 334 -4.78 -51.31 -73.40
C SER A 334 -3.93 -50.40 -72.50
N GLU A 335 -2.93 -49.72 -73.07
CA GLU A 335 -2.11 -48.71 -72.38
C GLU A 335 -2.96 -47.54 -71.88
N LEU A 336 -3.80 -46.97 -72.74
CA LEU A 336 -4.72 -45.88 -72.37
C LEU A 336 -5.72 -46.30 -71.30
N LYS A 337 -6.22 -47.55 -71.33
CA LYS A 337 -7.15 -48.07 -70.32
C LYS A 337 -6.49 -48.19 -68.94
N GLU A 338 -5.25 -48.67 -68.87
CA GLU A 338 -4.53 -48.78 -67.60
C GLU A 338 -4.08 -47.39 -67.10
N ALA A 339 -3.66 -46.48 -67.99
CA ALA A 339 -3.37 -45.09 -67.64
C ALA A 339 -4.61 -44.34 -67.09
N LEU A 340 -5.79 -44.56 -67.67
CA LEU A 340 -7.06 -44.00 -67.18
C LEU A 340 -7.43 -44.57 -65.81
N LYS A 341 -7.23 -45.87 -65.60
CA LYS A 341 -7.40 -46.54 -64.29
C LYS A 341 -6.45 -45.98 -63.22
N ILE A 342 -5.17 -45.78 -63.55
CA ILE A 342 -4.21 -45.11 -62.66
C ILE A 342 -4.70 -43.70 -62.29
N LYS A 343 -5.11 -42.90 -63.28
CA LYS A 343 -5.64 -41.55 -63.05
C LYS A 343 -6.95 -41.52 -62.25
N SER A 344 -7.80 -42.54 -62.38
CA SER A 344 -9.00 -42.70 -61.55
C SER A 344 -8.63 -42.92 -60.08
N ASN A 345 -7.67 -43.80 -59.81
CA ASN A 345 -7.19 -44.08 -58.46
C ASN A 345 -6.48 -42.85 -57.84
N GLU A 346 -5.68 -42.12 -58.63
CA GLU A 346 -5.07 -40.86 -58.20
C GLU A 346 -6.14 -39.85 -57.74
N LEU A 347 -7.19 -39.63 -58.57
CA LEU A 347 -8.29 -38.70 -58.24
C LEU A 347 -9.06 -39.12 -56.98
N GLU A 348 -9.28 -40.42 -56.78
CA GLU A 348 -9.93 -40.93 -55.56
C GLU A 348 -9.09 -40.66 -54.32
N THR A 349 -7.79 -40.97 -54.35
CA THR A 349 -6.87 -40.66 -53.23
C THR A 349 -6.71 -39.15 -52.99
N GLN A 350 -6.73 -38.32 -54.03
CA GLN A 350 -6.74 -36.87 -53.88
C GLN A 350 -8.02 -36.41 -53.17
N SER A 351 -9.19 -36.98 -53.51
CA SER A 351 -10.46 -36.65 -52.87
C SER A 351 -10.45 -36.97 -51.36
N GLU A 352 -9.93 -38.14 -50.97
CA GLU A 352 -9.75 -38.49 -49.54
C GLU A 352 -8.83 -37.49 -48.80
N VAL A 353 -7.72 -37.11 -49.43
CA VAL A 353 -6.74 -36.17 -48.86
C VAL A 353 -7.34 -34.76 -48.72
N GLU A 354 -8.09 -34.29 -49.71
CA GLU A 354 -8.81 -33.03 -49.64
C GLU A 354 -9.88 -33.03 -48.54
N ASP A 355 -10.63 -34.11 -48.38
CA ASP A 355 -11.65 -34.22 -47.32
C ASP A 355 -11.04 -34.33 -45.93
N GLN A 356 -9.86 -34.94 -45.80
CA GLN A 356 -9.08 -34.89 -44.56
C GLN A 356 -8.58 -33.47 -44.26
N LEU A 357 -8.10 -32.73 -45.28
CA LEU A 357 -7.72 -31.32 -45.16
C LEU A 357 -8.90 -30.44 -44.72
N LYS A 358 -10.09 -30.62 -45.33
CA LYS A 358 -11.32 -29.90 -44.95
C LYS A 358 -11.66 -30.12 -43.48
N LYS A 359 -11.50 -31.35 -42.96
CA LYS A 359 -11.71 -31.70 -41.54
C LYS A 359 -10.70 -31.03 -40.61
N GLU A 360 -9.40 -31.04 -40.93
CA GLU A 360 -8.40 -30.35 -40.09
C GLU A 360 -8.57 -28.81 -40.14
N MET A 361 -8.89 -28.24 -41.31
CA MET A 361 -9.20 -26.81 -41.44
C MET A 361 -10.43 -26.39 -40.61
N ALA A 362 -11.44 -27.26 -40.47
CA ALA A 362 -12.57 -27.00 -39.58
C ALA A 362 -12.16 -26.98 -38.10
N LYS A 363 -11.35 -27.96 -37.65
CA LYS A 363 -10.80 -27.98 -36.27
C LYS A 363 -9.95 -26.75 -35.97
N LEU A 364 -9.09 -26.33 -36.90
CA LEU A 364 -8.26 -25.14 -36.74
C LEU A 364 -9.09 -23.86 -36.63
N ARG A 365 -10.19 -23.72 -37.39
CA ARG A 365 -11.12 -22.58 -37.27
C ARG A 365 -11.80 -22.52 -35.91
N GLU A 366 -12.30 -23.65 -35.41
CA GLU A 366 -12.91 -23.69 -34.07
C GLU A 366 -11.87 -23.45 -32.95
N LYS A 367 -10.63 -23.92 -33.12
CA LYS A 367 -9.53 -23.56 -32.19
C LYS A 367 -9.26 -22.05 -32.19
N ILE A 368 -9.11 -21.42 -33.36
CA ILE A 368 -8.89 -19.97 -33.49
C ILE A 368 -10.02 -19.20 -32.80
N LYS A 369 -11.26 -19.64 -32.95
CA LYS A 369 -12.46 -19.06 -32.31
C LYS A 369 -12.45 -19.21 -30.79
N LEU A 370 -12.01 -20.34 -30.24
CA LEU A 370 -11.81 -20.53 -28.80
C LEU A 370 -10.68 -19.66 -28.25
N ASP A 371 -9.54 -19.59 -28.95
CA ASP A 371 -8.41 -18.73 -28.59
C ASP A 371 -8.82 -17.24 -28.64
N GLN A 372 -9.62 -16.82 -29.63
CA GLN A 372 -10.21 -15.48 -29.73
C GLN A 372 -11.14 -15.16 -28.54
N GLN A 373 -12.01 -16.10 -28.15
CA GLN A 373 -12.88 -15.94 -26.97
C GLN A 373 -12.07 -15.81 -25.67
N MET A 374 -11.02 -16.62 -25.52
CA MET A 374 -10.11 -16.56 -24.38
C MET A 374 -9.38 -15.22 -24.30
N LEU A 375 -8.93 -14.67 -25.44
CA LEU A 375 -8.30 -13.36 -25.52
C LEU A 375 -9.26 -12.22 -25.16
N THR A 376 -10.51 -12.27 -25.63
CA THR A 376 -11.54 -11.29 -25.22
C THR A 376 -11.79 -11.35 -23.71
N ALA A 377 -12.04 -12.53 -23.14
CA ALA A 377 -12.27 -12.69 -21.71
C ALA A 377 -11.08 -12.20 -20.85
N ARG A 378 -9.84 -12.46 -21.29
CA ARG A 378 -8.63 -11.91 -20.66
C ARG A 378 -8.53 -10.39 -20.79
N SER A 379 -8.91 -9.82 -21.95
CA SER A 379 -8.93 -8.36 -22.16
C SER A 379 -9.92 -7.68 -21.22
N ASP A 380 -11.12 -8.23 -21.04
CA ASP A 380 -12.14 -7.66 -20.16
C ASP A 380 -11.78 -7.81 -18.68
N LEU A 381 -11.16 -8.93 -18.28
CA LEU A 381 -10.57 -9.08 -16.95
C LEU A 381 -9.49 -8.00 -16.69
N ILE A 382 -8.56 -7.78 -17.63
CA ILE A 382 -7.53 -6.73 -17.52
C ILE A 382 -8.16 -5.34 -17.34
N LYS A 383 -9.18 -4.98 -18.13
CA LYS A 383 -9.92 -3.71 -17.97
C LYS A 383 -10.53 -3.57 -16.58
N SER A 384 -11.14 -4.64 -16.05
CA SER A 384 -11.74 -4.62 -14.71
C SER A 384 -10.69 -4.41 -13.61
N LEU A 385 -9.54 -5.10 -13.70
CA LEU A 385 -8.44 -4.96 -12.76
C LEU A 385 -7.81 -3.57 -12.79
N GLN A 386 -7.58 -3.01 -14.00
CA GLN A 386 -7.08 -1.64 -14.17
C GLN A 386 -8.05 -0.60 -13.57
N LYS A 387 -9.36 -0.78 -13.74
CA LYS A 387 -10.37 0.09 -13.12
C LYS A 387 -10.32 0.01 -11.59
N THR A 388 -10.26 -1.21 -11.02
CA THR A 388 -10.15 -1.41 -9.56
C THR A 388 -8.84 -0.86 -8.99
N GLU A 389 -7.73 -0.98 -9.73
CA GLU A 389 -6.43 -0.38 -9.39
C GLU A 389 -6.50 1.15 -9.37
N GLN A 390 -7.16 1.77 -10.35
CA GLN A 390 -7.33 3.22 -10.44
C GLN A 390 -8.27 3.77 -9.34
N GLU A 391 -9.37 3.06 -9.04
CA GLU A 391 -10.26 3.38 -7.91
C GLU A 391 -9.53 3.26 -6.57
N SER A 392 -8.66 2.25 -6.42
CA SER A 392 -7.83 2.06 -5.23
C SER A 392 -6.78 3.16 -5.08
N ARG A 393 -6.13 3.60 -6.17
CA ARG A 393 -5.23 4.76 -6.17
C ARG A 393 -5.95 6.04 -5.73
N ALA A 394 -7.11 6.35 -6.31
CA ALA A 394 -7.88 7.54 -5.96
C ALA A 394 -8.35 7.52 -4.48
N LYS A 395 -8.71 6.34 -3.95
CA LYS A 395 -9.01 6.17 -2.51
C LYS A 395 -7.78 6.39 -1.63
N LEU A 396 -6.61 5.90 -2.03
CA LEU A 396 -5.35 6.09 -1.30
C LEU A 396 -4.90 7.55 -1.30
N GLU A 397 -4.99 8.23 -2.44
CA GLU A 397 -4.71 9.67 -2.59
C GLU A 397 -5.62 10.51 -1.68
N LYS A 398 -6.93 10.22 -1.66
CA LYS A 398 -7.86 10.85 -0.72
C LYS A 398 -7.47 10.63 0.75
N MET A 399 -7.03 9.43 1.13
CA MET A 399 -6.54 9.18 2.49
C MET A 399 -5.26 9.96 2.80
N TYR A 400 -4.34 10.13 1.86
CA TYR A 400 -3.16 10.98 2.04
C TYR A 400 -3.53 12.46 2.25
N CYS A 401 -4.51 13.00 1.52
CA CYS A 401 -5.03 14.34 1.78
C CYS A 401 -5.59 14.48 3.20
N GLN A 402 -6.42 13.52 3.64
CA GLN A 402 -7.01 13.51 4.99
C GLN A 402 -5.96 13.36 6.10
N VAL A 403 -4.86 12.63 5.85
CA VAL A 403 -3.70 12.57 6.76
C VAL A 403 -2.94 13.91 6.79
N GLY A 404 -2.85 14.63 5.67
CA GLY A 404 -2.31 16.00 5.63
C GLY A 404 -3.17 16.99 6.44
N GLU A 405 -4.49 16.95 6.24
CA GLU A 405 -5.46 17.78 6.98
C GLU A 405 -5.39 17.53 8.49
N THR A 406 -5.41 16.26 8.91
CA THR A 406 -5.33 15.90 10.34
C THR A 406 -3.97 16.19 10.97
N ASN A 407 -2.85 16.00 10.27
CA ASN A 407 -1.54 16.45 10.75
C ASN A 407 -1.46 17.99 10.92
N THR A 408 -2.14 18.74 10.05
CA THR A 408 -2.25 20.20 10.16
C THR A 408 -3.06 20.59 11.41
N LEU A 409 -4.19 19.92 11.65
CA LEU A 409 -5.02 20.13 12.84
C LEU A 409 -4.28 19.75 14.15
N ILE A 410 -3.56 18.63 14.16
CA ILE A 410 -2.69 18.23 15.29
C ILE A 410 -1.63 19.29 15.56
N SER A 411 -1.04 19.88 14.52
CA SER A 411 -0.05 20.95 14.65
C SER A 411 -0.66 22.23 15.24
N GLN A 412 -1.89 22.57 14.87
CA GLN A 412 -2.63 23.69 15.48
C GLN A 412 -2.92 23.45 16.96
N VAL A 413 -3.46 22.28 17.32
CA VAL A 413 -3.76 21.91 18.72
C VAL A 413 -2.49 21.89 19.58
N ASN A 414 -1.37 21.41 19.06
CA ASN A 414 -0.08 21.43 19.77
C ASN A 414 0.41 22.87 20.04
N ASN A 415 0.22 23.79 19.09
CA ASN A 415 0.58 25.20 19.28
C ASN A 415 -0.32 25.90 20.32
N GLU A 416 -1.62 25.62 20.30
CA GLU A 416 -2.57 26.11 21.32
C GLU A 416 -2.24 25.56 22.71
N LEU A 417 -1.89 24.27 22.80
CA LEU A 417 -1.47 23.64 24.05
C LEU A 417 -0.20 24.27 24.60
N ALA A 418 0.84 24.44 23.77
CA ALA A 418 2.09 25.10 24.17
C ALA A 418 1.86 26.55 24.64
N SER A 419 0.96 27.28 23.98
CA SER A 419 0.53 28.62 24.43
C SER A 419 -0.17 28.58 25.79
N LYS A 420 -1.03 27.59 26.05
CA LYS A 420 -1.72 27.44 27.35
C LYS A 420 -0.79 26.93 28.47
N GLU A 421 0.24 26.17 28.14
CA GLU A 421 1.32 25.83 29.08
C GLU A 421 2.15 27.07 29.44
N GLU A 422 2.40 27.98 28.49
CA GLU A 422 3.07 29.26 28.75
C GLU A 422 2.22 30.18 29.65
N ASP A 423 0.93 30.37 29.33
CA ASP A 423 -0.03 31.08 30.20
C ASP A 423 0.00 30.52 31.63
N SER A 424 -0.04 29.19 31.75
CA SER A 424 -0.07 28.49 33.04
C SER A 424 1.23 28.65 33.82
N ARG A 425 2.40 28.57 33.15
CA ARG A 425 3.71 28.82 33.77
C ARG A 425 3.84 30.26 34.26
N ASN A 426 3.36 31.24 33.50
CA ASN A 426 3.36 32.65 33.91
C ASN A 426 2.42 32.92 35.09
N LEU A 427 1.24 32.28 35.13
CA LEU A 427 0.33 32.36 36.28
C LEU A 427 0.94 31.73 37.54
N ILE A 428 1.57 30.55 37.42
CA ILE A 428 2.26 29.86 38.53
C ILE A 428 3.43 30.71 39.06
N GLY A 429 4.23 31.32 38.18
CA GLY A 429 5.29 32.24 38.57
C GLY A 429 4.77 33.45 39.34
N THR A 430 3.70 34.07 38.83
CA THR A 430 3.01 35.22 39.47
C THR A 430 2.46 34.85 40.86
N LEU A 431 1.79 33.70 40.98
CA LEU A 431 1.25 33.20 42.24
C LEU A 431 2.37 32.90 43.25
N THR A 432 3.47 32.28 42.79
CA THR A 432 4.64 31.98 43.62
C THR A 432 5.28 33.26 44.17
N PHE A 433 5.45 34.28 43.32
CA PHE A 433 5.95 35.60 43.74
C PHE A 433 5.02 36.24 44.80
N LYS A 434 3.71 36.28 44.55
CA LYS A 434 2.74 36.81 45.52
C LYS A 434 2.75 36.04 46.84
N GLN A 435 2.91 34.71 46.83
CA GLN A 435 2.98 33.91 48.06
C GLN A 435 4.29 34.12 48.84
N MET A 436 5.42 34.40 48.16
CA MET A 436 6.65 34.82 48.84
C MET A 436 6.49 36.20 49.50
N GLU A 437 5.85 37.15 48.82
CA GLU A 437 5.60 38.48 49.37
C GLU A 437 4.63 38.45 50.57
N VAL A 438 3.59 37.60 50.53
CA VAL A 438 2.72 37.35 51.69
C VAL A 438 3.52 36.86 52.89
N ARG A 439 4.40 35.85 52.71
CA ARG A 439 5.27 35.36 53.81
C ARG A 439 6.22 36.43 54.35
N ARG A 440 6.71 37.33 53.48
CA ARG A 440 7.55 38.48 53.89
C ARG A 440 6.74 39.45 54.77
N LEU A 441 5.51 39.75 54.38
CA LEU A 441 4.60 40.62 55.14
C LEU A 441 4.15 39.98 56.46
N GLU A 442 3.85 38.68 56.47
CA GLU A 442 3.57 37.90 57.69
C GLU A 442 4.72 38.01 58.71
N HIS A 443 5.97 37.89 58.25
CA HIS A 443 7.14 38.04 59.10
C HIS A 443 7.32 39.48 59.63
N VAL A 444 7.07 40.51 58.81
CA VAL A 444 7.08 41.91 59.26
C VAL A 444 5.98 42.18 60.30
N ILE A 445 4.77 41.64 60.11
CA ILE A 445 3.67 41.73 61.08
C ILE A 445 4.05 41.05 62.40
N GLN A 446 4.75 39.91 62.36
CA GLN A 446 5.24 39.23 63.56
C GLN A 446 6.27 40.07 64.33
N LEU A 447 7.26 40.66 63.63
CA LEU A 447 8.24 41.56 64.25
C LEU A 447 7.58 42.80 64.87
N LEU A 448 6.56 43.37 64.22
CA LEU A 448 5.79 44.50 64.75
C LEU A 448 4.96 44.12 65.99
N LYS A 449 4.38 42.91 66.05
CA LYS A 449 3.71 42.38 67.26
C LYS A 449 4.72 42.23 68.42
N GLU A 450 5.90 41.68 68.14
CA GLU A 450 6.98 41.51 69.12
C GLU A 450 7.58 42.86 69.58
N GLN A 451 7.57 43.89 68.73
CA GLN A 451 7.93 45.26 69.14
C GLN A 451 6.83 45.90 70.01
N ASN A 452 5.56 45.78 69.61
CA ASN A 452 4.44 46.40 70.32
C ASN A 452 4.23 45.79 71.72
N THR A 453 4.36 44.47 71.87
CA THR A 453 4.32 43.78 73.18
C THR A 453 5.43 44.26 74.11
N ARG A 454 6.67 44.41 73.62
CA ARG A 454 7.78 45.02 74.39
C ARG A 454 7.47 46.46 74.81
N ILE A 455 6.90 47.28 73.92
CA ILE A 455 6.49 48.66 74.26
C ILE A 455 5.37 48.68 75.30
N THR A 456 4.44 47.73 75.24
CA THR A 456 3.35 47.60 76.22
C THR A 456 3.87 47.19 77.60
N MET A 457 4.83 46.26 77.66
CA MET A 457 5.51 45.91 78.92
C MET A 457 6.25 47.11 79.53
N VAL A 458 7.06 47.82 78.74
CA VAL A 458 7.81 49.00 79.23
C VAL A 458 6.87 50.11 79.71
N ARG A 459 5.70 50.28 79.07
CA ARG A 459 4.65 51.20 79.54
C ARG A 459 4.01 50.73 80.85
N ALA A 460 3.74 49.44 81.02
CA ALA A 460 3.19 48.89 82.25
C ALA A 460 4.16 49.03 83.44
N GLU A 461 5.44 48.69 83.24
CA GLU A 461 6.50 48.94 84.24
C GLU A 461 6.61 50.43 84.61
N GLN A 462 6.50 51.31 83.62
CA GLN A 462 6.59 52.74 83.88
C GLN A 462 5.36 53.26 84.63
N GLU A 463 4.17 52.71 84.38
CA GLU A 463 2.97 53.07 85.13
C GLU A 463 3.00 52.54 86.57
N GLU A 464 3.57 51.36 86.81
CA GLU A 464 3.87 50.86 88.15
C GLU A 464 4.84 51.79 88.91
N ARG A 465 5.90 52.27 88.25
CA ARG A 465 6.79 53.31 88.80
C ARG A 465 6.05 54.62 89.06
N ASN A 466 5.15 55.03 88.16
CA ASN A 466 4.34 56.24 88.35
C ASN A 466 3.41 56.10 89.58
N VAL A 467 2.80 54.93 89.80
CA VAL A 467 1.93 54.66 90.96
C VAL A 467 2.74 54.67 92.25
N THR A 468 3.87 53.96 92.32
CA THR A 468 4.72 53.95 93.53
C THR A 468 5.26 55.35 93.86
N MET A 469 5.64 56.13 92.85
CA MET A 469 6.01 57.54 93.02
C MET A 469 4.84 58.43 93.48
N GLN A 470 3.62 58.21 92.99
CA GLN A 470 2.43 58.91 93.50
C GLN A 470 2.12 58.54 94.96
N GLU A 471 2.33 57.30 95.37
CA GLU A 471 2.22 56.92 96.78
C GLU A 471 3.30 57.59 97.64
N GLU A 472 4.54 57.65 97.16
CA GLU A 472 5.65 58.35 97.83
C GLU A 472 5.31 59.84 98.03
N ILE A 473 4.80 60.50 96.97
CA ILE A 473 4.32 61.88 97.03
C ILE A 473 3.16 62.01 98.02
N LYS A 474 2.21 61.07 98.08
CA LYS A 474 1.12 61.05 99.08
C LYS A 474 1.66 60.88 100.51
N ARG A 475 2.62 59.97 100.73
CA ARG A 475 3.31 59.75 102.01
C ARG A 475 4.01 61.03 102.47
N LEU A 476 4.90 61.59 101.64
CA LEU A 476 5.63 62.83 101.93
C LEU A 476 4.69 64.03 102.14
N THR A 477 3.63 64.17 101.34
CA THR A 477 2.63 65.23 101.51
C THR A 477 1.89 65.08 102.84
N GLN A 478 1.56 63.87 103.26
CA GLN A 478 0.91 63.61 104.55
C GLN A 478 1.87 63.89 105.72
N THR A 479 3.14 63.45 105.63
CA THR A 479 4.19 63.76 106.61
C THR A 479 4.41 65.27 106.75
N LEU A 480 4.46 66.01 105.65
CA LEU A 480 4.51 67.48 105.64
C LEU A 480 3.26 68.10 106.30
N ARG A 481 2.08 67.52 106.08
CA ARG A 481 0.81 67.94 106.70
C ARG A 481 0.80 67.67 108.22
N GLU A 482 1.47 66.62 108.67
CA GLU A 482 1.64 66.28 110.09
C GLU A 482 2.65 67.20 110.77
N TYR A 483 3.80 67.48 110.14
CA TYR A 483 4.73 68.52 110.61
C TYR A 483 4.04 69.90 110.65
N ALA A 484 3.25 70.27 109.62
CA ALA A 484 2.48 71.51 109.63
C ALA A 484 1.47 71.58 110.78
N LYS A 485 0.82 70.46 111.14
CA LYS A 485 -0.06 70.38 112.33
C LYS A 485 0.69 70.51 113.65
N ILE A 486 1.90 69.96 113.76
CA ILE A 486 2.77 70.12 114.93
C ILE A 486 3.19 71.60 115.07
N ILE A 487 3.49 72.27 113.96
CA ILE A 487 3.90 73.68 113.91
C ILE A 487 2.72 74.66 114.16
N THR A 488 1.48 74.25 113.87
CA THR A 488 0.25 75.07 114.05
C THR A 488 -0.62 74.60 115.23
N GLY A 489 0.01 73.99 116.24
CA GLY A 489 -0.64 73.17 117.27
C GLY A 489 -1.91 73.75 117.93
N ASN A 490 -3.02 73.01 117.77
CA ASN A 490 -4.33 73.10 118.45
C ASN A 490 -5.09 74.43 118.55
N ASN A 491 -4.50 75.60 118.31
CA ASN A 491 -5.17 76.91 118.42
C ASN A 491 -5.12 77.76 117.14
N GLY A 492 -4.72 77.19 116.01
CA GLY A 492 -4.97 77.78 114.68
C GLY A 492 -4.17 79.04 114.33
N GLN A 493 -3.11 79.36 115.08
CA GLN A 493 -2.16 80.42 114.73
C GLN A 493 -0.81 79.81 114.28
N PRO A 494 -0.21 80.29 113.17
CA PRO A 494 1.16 79.94 112.83
C PRO A 494 2.13 80.63 113.81
N PHE A 495 3.16 79.90 114.26
CA PHE A 495 4.13 80.42 115.23
C PHE A 495 5.09 81.50 114.69
N PHE A 496 4.97 81.89 113.41
CA PHE A 496 5.84 82.88 112.78
C PHE A 496 5.05 83.85 111.89
N GLU A 497 5.32 85.12 112.13
CA GLU A 497 4.93 86.26 111.30
C GLU A 497 5.81 86.29 110.04
N VAL A 498 5.21 86.54 108.86
CA VAL A 498 5.93 86.71 107.60
C VAL A 498 5.66 88.12 107.10
N LEU A 499 6.64 89.01 107.30
CA LEU A 499 6.64 90.35 106.72
C LEU A 499 6.85 90.30 105.20
N PRO A 500 6.24 91.22 104.43
CA PRO A 500 6.38 91.26 102.97
C PRO A 500 7.64 92.02 102.54
N ASP A 501 8.49 91.35 101.76
CA ASP A 501 9.47 91.83 100.76
C ASP A 501 10.32 90.59 100.36
N GLY A 502 10.95 90.47 99.19
CA GLY A 502 11.03 91.32 98.00
C GLY A 502 11.64 90.49 96.84
N GLU A 503 12.05 91.13 95.74
CA GLU A 503 12.65 90.44 94.57
C GLU A 503 14.14 90.05 94.77
N VAL A 504 14.81 89.63 93.67
CA VAL A 504 16.21 89.13 93.52
C VAL A 504 16.34 87.61 93.72
N GLN A 505 16.48 86.73 92.72
CA GLN A 505 17.20 86.70 91.42
C GLN A 505 18.60 86.03 91.49
N GLY A 506 18.66 84.74 91.13
CA GLY A 506 19.86 84.05 90.63
C GLY A 506 20.66 83.21 91.65
N ASN A 507 21.67 82.43 91.23
CA ASN A 507 22.01 82.03 89.85
C ASN A 507 23.07 80.89 89.83
N ARG A 508 22.92 79.90 88.91
CA ARG A 508 24.00 79.05 88.34
C ARG A 508 24.73 78.10 89.33
N SER A 509 25.58 77.16 88.91
CA SER A 509 26.18 76.75 87.60
C SER A 509 26.49 75.24 87.65
N SER A 510 26.81 74.46 86.62
CA SER A 510 26.75 74.50 85.13
C SER A 510 27.12 73.07 84.65
N GLY A 511 26.97 72.60 83.41
CA GLY A 511 26.45 73.13 82.13
C GLY A 511 26.07 71.91 81.25
N HIS A 512 26.10 71.86 79.91
CA HIS A 512 26.44 72.74 78.77
C HIS A 512 26.02 71.88 77.53
N ARG A 513 25.48 72.33 76.38
CA ARG A 513 25.51 73.59 75.62
C ARG A 513 24.19 73.86 74.86
N ASP A 514 23.99 75.14 74.52
CA ASP A 514 23.81 75.75 73.19
C ASP A 514 23.34 74.83 72.02
N ARG A 515 22.48 75.27 71.07
CA ARG A 515 22.14 76.65 70.67
C ARG A 515 20.77 76.78 69.93
N GLU A 516 20.29 78.03 69.83
CA GLU A 516 19.20 78.60 69.00
C GLU A 516 19.09 78.03 67.56
N GLU A 517 17.91 77.93 66.92
CA GLU A 517 17.05 79.00 66.35
C GLU A 517 17.80 79.92 65.34
N THR A 518 17.24 80.38 64.20
CA THR A 518 15.85 80.47 63.66
C THR A 518 15.87 80.29 62.10
N PRO A 519 14.77 80.45 61.30
CA PRO A 519 14.72 80.00 59.89
C PRO A 519 15.03 81.07 58.82
N ILE A 520 15.18 80.65 57.55
CA ILE A 520 14.50 81.22 56.34
C ILE A 520 14.88 80.44 55.06
N SER A 521 13.96 80.39 54.09
CA SER A 521 14.01 79.65 52.82
C SER A 521 15.09 80.08 51.83
N LYS A 522 15.59 79.12 51.03
CA LYS A 522 15.62 79.24 49.55
C LYS A 522 15.89 77.91 48.84
N ASP A 523 15.51 77.86 47.56
CA ASP A 523 15.62 76.70 46.68
C ASP A 523 17.07 76.31 46.37
N THR A 524 17.33 75.02 46.21
CA THR A 524 18.30 74.56 45.20
C THR A 524 17.91 73.20 44.64
N THR A 525 17.92 73.09 43.32
CA THR A 525 17.55 71.89 42.56
C THR A 525 18.52 70.73 42.77
N SER A 526 17.99 69.54 43.06
CA SER A 526 18.52 68.29 42.51
C SER A 526 17.43 67.21 42.50
N ALA A 527 16.79 67.02 41.35
CA ALA A 527 16.02 65.79 41.10
C ALA A 527 17.00 64.65 40.88
N GLN A 528 16.76 63.49 41.48
CA GLN A 528 17.43 62.24 41.08
C GLN A 528 16.40 61.30 40.46
N GLU A 529 16.03 61.62 39.22
CA GLU A 529 15.42 60.65 38.33
C GLU A 529 16.37 59.46 38.16
N VAL A 530 15.84 58.24 38.23
CA VAL A 530 16.51 57.06 37.67
C VAL A 530 15.81 56.76 36.35
N SER A 531 16.37 57.31 35.28
CA SER A 531 15.71 57.44 33.98
C SER A 531 15.53 56.10 33.25
N PRO A 532 14.47 55.95 32.43
CA PRO A 532 14.44 55.02 31.30
C PRO A 532 15.19 55.66 30.11
N PRO A 533 15.19 55.07 28.89
CA PRO A 533 15.08 53.65 28.52
C PRO A 533 16.39 53.18 27.84
N HIS A 534 16.42 51.96 27.29
CA HIS A 534 17.15 51.70 26.03
C HIS A 534 16.66 50.42 25.34
N GLY A 535 15.65 50.56 24.48
CA GLY A 535 15.32 49.52 23.51
C GLY A 535 16.31 49.59 22.33
N ARG A 536 16.90 48.46 21.93
CA ARG A 536 17.63 48.34 20.67
C ARG A 536 17.10 47.17 19.87
N PHE A 537 16.56 47.48 18.70
CA PHE A 537 16.53 46.54 17.58
C PHE A 537 17.97 46.18 17.21
N PHE A 538 18.23 44.92 16.89
CA PHE A 538 19.00 44.57 15.70
C PHE A 538 18.58 43.19 15.20
N GLU A 539 18.39 43.10 13.88
CA GLU A 539 18.09 41.86 13.15
C GLU A 539 19.42 41.13 12.76
N PRO A 540 19.38 39.94 12.13
CA PRO A 540 20.51 39.02 12.17
C PRO A 540 21.63 39.36 11.17
N LEU A 541 22.80 38.74 11.37
CA LEU A 541 23.69 38.39 10.27
C LEU A 541 24.57 37.17 10.60
N GLN A 542 25.23 36.66 9.57
CA GLN A 542 25.91 35.36 9.53
C GLN A 542 27.36 35.46 10.04
N HIS A 543 27.92 34.36 10.58
CA HIS A 543 28.96 33.56 9.90
C HIS A 543 29.50 32.42 10.78
N GLN A 544 29.67 31.25 10.16
CA GLN A 544 30.94 30.50 10.01
C GLN A 544 32.14 30.94 10.89
N LEU A 545 33.00 30.06 11.42
CA LEU A 545 33.46 28.76 10.87
C LEU A 545 34.15 27.89 11.97
N LEU A 546 34.78 26.76 11.55
CA LEU A 546 35.58 25.77 12.31
C LEU A 546 34.75 24.85 13.24
N GLN A 547 34.48 23.58 12.87
CA GLN A 547 35.37 22.42 12.66
C GLN A 547 35.91 21.77 13.95
N HIS A 548 35.38 20.59 14.28
CA HIS A 548 36.20 19.36 14.24
C HIS A 548 35.33 18.10 14.05
N GLN A 549 35.84 17.15 13.26
CA GLN A 549 35.38 15.76 13.12
C GLN A 549 36.51 14.84 13.66
N PRO A 550 36.26 13.57 14.03
CA PRO A 550 36.00 12.44 13.10
C PRO A 550 34.64 11.75 13.35
N SER A 551 33.97 11.10 12.37
CA SER A 551 34.25 9.79 11.72
C SER A 551 34.09 8.59 12.68
N VAL A 552 33.49 7.45 12.31
CA VAL A 552 33.69 6.61 11.10
C VAL A 552 32.36 6.31 10.33
N ASN A 553 32.49 5.79 9.11
CA ASN A 553 31.44 5.58 8.09
C ASN A 553 31.47 4.12 7.57
N VAL A 554 30.32 3.56 7.15
CA VAL A 554 30.24 2.34 6.30
C VAL A 554 29.23 2.56 5.17
N GLN A 555 29.61 2.11 3.97
CA GLN A 555 28.98 2.42 2.68
C GLN A 555 27.97 1.32 2.23
N PRO A 556 27.21 1.52 1.13
CA PRO A 556 27.70 1.00 -0.16
C PRO A 556 27.53 1.95 -1.35
N SER A 557 28.07 1.57 -2.52
CA SER A 557 28.30 2.43 -3.68
C SER A 557 27.61 1.95 -4.96
N ILE A 558 27.10 2.89 -5.77
CA ILE A 558 26.89 2.72 -7.22
C ILE A 558 27.49 3.95 -7.92
N ARG A 559 28.14 3.74 -9.09
CA ARG A 559 28.80 4.80 -9.89
C ARG A 559 27.92 5.26 -11.05
N HIS A 560 28.04 6.55 -11.40
CA HIS A 560 27.67 7.04 -12.73
C HIS A 560 28.82 6.88 -13.74
N SER A 561 28.47 6.87 -15.02
CA SER A 561 29.33 7.26 -16.14
C SER A 561 28.51 8.09 -17.13
N HIS A 562 29.17 8.80 -18.06
CA HIS A 562 28.57 9.88 -18.85
C HIS A 562 28.14 9.49 -20.29
N ARG A 563 27.15 10.25 -20.80
CA ARG A 563 26.97 10.87 -22.15
C ARG A 563 27.88 10.43 -23.35
N PRO A 564 27.45 10.59 -24.63
CA PRO A 564 26.67 11.74 -25.14
C PRO A 564 25.54 11.46 -26.15
N HIS A 565 24.96 12.56 -26.65
CA HIS A 565 23.91 12.62 -27.69
C HIS A 565 24.38 12.19 -29.09
N LEU A 566 23.41 11.85 -29.95
CA LEU A 566 23.45 12.16 -31.39
C LEU A 566 22.06 12.59 -31.89
N HIS A 567 21.98 13.76 -32.52
CA HIS A 567 20.82 14.23 -33.29
C HIS A 567 21.07 14.01 -34.78
N HIS A 568 20.07 13.57 -35.55
CA HIS A 568 19.96 13.89 -36.98
C HIS A 568 18.49 13.90 -37.44
N HIS A 569 18.16 14.84 -38.32
CA HIS A 569 16.88 14.93 -39.02
C HIS A 569 17.03 14.39 -40.45
N ARG A 570 16.00 13.71 -40.98
CA ARG A 570 15.48 14.01 -42.32
C ARG A 570 14.08 13.41 -42.55
N ASN A 571 13.26 14.15 -43.30
CA ASN A 571 11.98 13.67 -43.84
C ASN A 571 12.23 12.75 -45.04
N TYR A 572 11.27 11.86 -45.33
CA TYR A 572 10.77 11.63 -46.69
C TYR A 572 9.36 11.02 -46.65
N HIS A 573 8.50 11.38 -47.61
CA HIS A 573 7.26 10.66 -47.90
C HIS A 573 7.57 9.35 -48.66
N HIS A 574 6.71 8.33 -48.54
CA HIS A 574 5.90 7.85 -49.68
C HIS A 574 4.83 6.82 -49.28
N GLN A 575 3.92 6.55 -50.21
CA GLN A 575 2.73 5.71 -50.06
C GLN A 575 3.04 4.26 -49.66
N ALA A 576 2.18 3.66 -48.84
CA ALA A 576 2.05 2.21 -48.74
C ALA A 576 1.07 1.70 -49.81
N HIS A 577 1.57 1.00 -50.81
CA HIS A 577 0.72 0.24 -51.73
C HIS A 577 0.21 -1.04 -51.06
N GLN A 578 -1.00 -1.47 -51.43
CA GLN A 578 -1.48 -2.82 -51.16
C GLN A 578 -0.62 -3.84 -51.91
N ASN A 579 -0.31 -4.97 -51.29
CA ASN A 579 -0.18 -6.25 -51.99
C ASN A 579 -0.30 -7.42 -51.02
N CYS A 580 -1.03 -8.46 -51.44
CA CYS A 580 -1.16 -9.71 -50.69
C CYS A 580 -0.06 -10.70 -51.09
N ILE A 581 0.41 -11.51 -50.15
CA ILE A 581 1.19 -12.73 -50.45
C ILE A 581 0.51 -13.91 -49.74
N HIS A 582 0.06 -14.89 -50.52
CA HIS A 582 -0.45 -16.16 -50.01
C HIS A 582 0.72 -17.04 -49.53
N CYS A 583 0.56 -17.68 -48.37
CA CYS A 583 1.38 -18.82 -47.97
C CYS A 583 0.60 -20.13 -48.20
N VAL A 584 1.29 -21.15 -48.70
CA VAL A 584 0.75 -22.48 -48.99
C VAL A 584 1.02 -23.42 -47.80
N PRO A 585 0.06 -24.25 -47.36
CA PRO A 585 0.29 -25.22 -46.28
C PRO A 585 1.09 -26.45 -46.75
N SER A 586 2.01 -26.91 -45.93
CA SER A 586 2.81 -28.12 -46.17
C SER A 586 2.12 -29.38 -45.60
N PHE A 587 2.13 -30.46 -46.37
CA PHE A 587 1.65 -31.78 -45.94
C PHE A 587 2.69 -32.51 -45.07
N GLN A 588 2.22 -33.33 -44.12
CA GLN A 588 3.07 -34.30 -43.39
C GLN A 588 2.52 -35.72 -43.53
N LEU A 589 3.44 -36.69 -43.69
CA LEU A 589 3.12 -38.10 -43.93
C LEU A 589 2.59 -38.81 -42.67
N ARG A 590 1.64 -39.74 -42.88
CA ARG A 590 1.35 -40.82 -41.92
C ARG A 590 2.58 -41.74 -41.80
N ARG A 591 2.94 -42.15 -40.57
CA ARG A 591 3.72 -43.39 -40.36
C ARG A 591 2.75 -44.55 -40.13
N HIS A 592 2.95 -45.67 -40.81
CA HIS A 592 2.23 -46.91 -40.51
C HIS A 592 2.76 -47.54 -39.21
N GLN A 593 1.86 -48.12 -38.42
CA GLN A 593 2.21 -49.15 -37.44
C GLN A 593 2.04 -50.52 -38.10
N HIS A 594 3.03 -51.41 -37.96
CA HIS A 594 2.88 -52.81 -38.34
C HIS A 594 2.43 -53.64 -37.14
N SER A 595 1.53 -54.58 -37.40
CA SER A 595 1.09 -55.57 -36.41
C SER A 595 2.25 -56.50 -36.03
N ARG A 596 2.21 -57.01 -34.79
CA ARG A 596 2.94 -58.20 -34.36
C ARG A 596 1.91 -59.24 -33.98
N ASP A 597 1.95 -60.39 -34.63
CA ASP A 597 1.31 -61.58 -34.09
C ASP A 597 1.97 -62.89 -34.54
N HIS A 598 1.94 -63.87 -33.64
CA HIS A 598 2.14 -65.30 -33.87
C HIS A 598 3.45 -65.79 -34.54
N ARG A 599 4.44 -66.11 -33.70
CA ARG A 599 4.91 -67.50 -33.55
C ARG A 599 5.52 -67.75 -32.17
#